data_AF-A0AAW0VQS5-F1
#
_entry.id   AF-A0AAW0VQS5-F1
#
_cell.length_a   1.000
_cell.length_b   1.000
_cell.length_c   1.000
_cell.angle_alpha   90.00
_cell.angle_beta   90.00
_cell.angle_gamma   90.00
#
_symmetry.space_group_name_H-M   'P 1'
#
loop_
_entity.id
_entity.type
_entity.pdbx_description
1 polymer ?
#
loop_
_entity_poly.entity_id
_entity_poly.type
_entity_poly.pdbx_seq_one_letter_code
_entity_poly.pdbx_strand_id
1 'polypeptide(L)'
;MGVLCVAVGLNGAVYSGYISSLQDLSPNFAGSLLGLSNTVATIPGFVAPVVTGSITDGNETVSAWRTVFLISLGTYLVTNIFYVVFISADIQPWNEQHPKNVPDQNYKPPSVILEQEEE
;
A
#
# COMPACT_ATOMS: atom_id res chain seq x y z
N MET A 1 26.33 4.89 -1.57
CA MET A 1 25.50 5.09 -2.77
C MET A 1 24.83 3.81 -3.23
N GLY A 2 25.55 2.72 -3.52
CA GLY A 2 24.93 1.45 -3.99
C GLY A 2 23.79 0.92 -3.11
N VAL A 3 23.95 0.93 -1.78
CA VAL A 3 22.90 0.48 -0.84
C VAL A 3 21.62 1.32 -0.92
N LEU A 4 21.76 2.65 -1.06
CA LEU A 4 20.61 3.54 -1.19
C LEU A 4 19.90 3.35 -2.54
N CYS A 5 20.66 3.17 -3.63
CA CYS A 5 20.08 2.90 -4.95
C CYS A 5 19.27 1.60 -4.95
N VAL A 6 19.81 0.53 -4.36
CA VAL A 6 19.10 -0.74 -4.21
C VAL A 6 17.86 -0.57 -3.33
N ALA A 7 17.97 0.13 -2.20
CA ALA A 7 16.83 0.36 -1.32
C ALA A 7 15.69 1.13 -2.00
N VAL A 8 15.99 2.20 -2.74
CA VAL A 8 14.99 2.98 -3.47
C VAL A 8 14.40 2.18 -4.64
N GLY A 9 15.21 1.38 -5.34
CA GLY A 9 14.73 0.48 -6.39
C GLY A 9 13.74 -0.56 -5.85
N LEU A 10 14.05 -1.18 -4.72
CA LEU A 10 13.15 -2.12 -4.03
C LEU A 10 11.86 -1.43 -3.55
N ASN A 11 11.94 -0.17 -3.10
CA ASN A 11 10.75 0.59 -2.70
C ASN A 11 9.78 0.79 -3.88
N GLY A 12 10.30 1.03 -5.09
CA GLY A 12 9.49 1.10 -6.31
C GLY A 12 8.77 -0.22 -6.62
N ALA A 13 9.43 -1.36 -6.42
CA ALA A 13 8.81 -2.68 -6.59
C ALA A 13 7.66 -2.91 -5.59
N VAL A 14 7.84 -2.49 -4.33
CA VAL A 14 6.78 -2.56 -3.30
C VAL A 14 5.57 -1.71 -3.69
N TYR A 15 5.80 -0.50 -4.20
CA TYR A 15 4.71 0.39 -4.60
C TYR A 15 3.88 -0.18 -5.75
N SER A 16 4.54 -0.79 -6.75
CA SER A 16 3.86 -1.47 -7.85
C SER A 16 2.98 -2.62 -7.36
N GLY A 17 3.51 -3.47 -6.46
CA GLY A 17 2.74 -4.58 -5.90
C GLY A 17 1.52 -4.11 -5.10
N TYR A 18 1.68 -3.05 -4.33
CA TYR A 18 0.61 -2.46 -3.53
C TYR A 18 -0.58 -1.96 -4.38
N ILE A 19 -0.32 -1.27 -5.49
CA ILE A 19 -1.39 -0.80 -6.39
C ILE A 19 -2.12 -1.98 -7.02
N SER A 20 -1.38 -2.98 -7.53
CA SER A 20 -1.96 -4.19 -8.10
C SER A 20 -2.83 -4.93 -7.08
N SER A 21 -2.33 -5.15 -5.85
CA SER A 21 -3.10 -5.82 -4.79
C SER A 21 -4.43 -5.13 -4.47
N LEU A 22 -4.49 -3.79 -4.49
CA LEU A 22 -5.74 -3.06 -4.25
C LEU A 22 -6.73 -3.18 -5.40
N GLN A 23 -6.22 -3.22 -6.63
CA GLN A 23 -7.04 -3.40 -7.82
C GLN A 23 -7.60 -4.82 -7.89
N ASP A 24 -6.79 -5.82 -7.55
CA ASP A 24 -7.20 -7.23 -7.50
C ASP A 24 -8.24 -7.47 -6.40
N LEU A 25 -8.09 -6.80 -5.24
CA LEU A 25 -8.98 -6.95 -4.08
C LEU A 25 -10.40 -6.39 -4.32
N SER A 26 -10.50 -5.23 -4.98
CA SER A 26 -11.81 -4.65 -5.33
C SER A 26 -11.73 -3.76 -6.59
N PRO A 27 -11.91 -4.31 -7.80
CA PRO A 27 -11.81 -3.53 -9.03
C PRO A 27 -12.86 -2.42 -9.13
N ASN A 28 -14.06 -2.62 -8.57
CA ASN A 28 -15.14 -1.62 -8.63
C ASN A 28 -14.93 -0.42 -7.69
N PHE A 29 -14.11 -0.59 -6.64
CA PHE A 29 -13.79 0.44 -5.65
C PHE A 29 -12.30 0.82 -5.63
N ALA A 30 -11.52 0.38 -6.63
CA ALA A 30 -10.07 0.57 -6.69
C ALA A 30 -9.66 2.04 -6.51
N GLY A 31 -10.32 2.97 -7.21
CA GLY A 31 -10.02 4.40 -7.09
C GLY A 31 -10.27 4.99 -5.69
N SER A 32 -11.37 4.59 -5.05
CA SER A 32 -11.70 5.05 -3.68
C SER A 32 -10.75 4.45 -2.64
N LEU A 33 -10.39 3.17 -2.77
CA LEU A 33 -9.42 2.52 -1.88
C LEU A 33 -8.01 3.11 -2.02
N LEU A 34 -7.56 3.35 -3.26
CA LEU A 34 -6.28 4.02 -3.53
C LEU A 34 -6.26 5.43 -2.93
N GLY A 35 -7.35 6.18 -3.06
CA GLY A 35 -7.48 7.51 -2.44
C GLY A 35 -7.43 7.46 -0.91
N LEU A 36 -8.20 6.56 -0.29
CA LEU A 36 -8.21 6.38 1.16
C LEU A 36 -6.82 5.99 1.66
N SER A 37 -6.18 5.03 1.02
CA SER A 37 -4.89 4.54 1.47
C SER A 37 -3.76 5.56 1.27
N ASN A 38 -3.81 6.40 0.21
CA ASN A 38 -2.91 7.55 0.11
C ASN A 38 -3.12 8.54 1.26
N THR A 39 -4.38 8.76 1.67
CA THR A 39 -4.69 9.62 2.81
C THR A 39 -4.07 9.07 4.10
N VAL A 40 -4.21 7.76 4.36
CA VAL A 40 -3.56 7.10 5.51
C VAL A 40 -2.04 7.19 5.42
N ALA A 41 -1.46 7.08 4.22
CA ALA A 41 -0.01 7.17 3.99
C ALA A 41 0.58 8.56 4.30
N THR A 42 -0.22 9.63 4.27
CA THR A 42 0.27 10.97 4.64
C THR A 42 0.56 11.13 6.13
N ILE A 43 -0.10 10.37 7.01
CA ILE A 43 0.08 10.47 8.47
C ILE A 43 1.52 10.11 8.88
N PRO A 44 2.09 8.94 8.50
CA PRO A 44 3.50 8.65 8.73
C PRO A 44 4.45 9.68 8.12
N GLY A 45 4.09 10.24 6.96
CA GLY A 45 4.87 11.28 6.29
C GLY A 45 5.04 12.55 7.11
N PHE A 46 4.06 12.88 7.96
CA PHE A 46 4.16 13.98 8.91
C PHE A 46 4.89 13.59 10.20
N VAL A 47 4.62 12.39 10.73
CA VAL A 47 5.18 11.94 12.02
C VAL A 47 6.68 11.66 11.94
N ALA A 48 7.16 11.07 10.83
CA ALA A 48 8.56 10.69 10.66
C ALA A 48 9.58 11.85 10.82
N PRO A 49 9.40 13.02 10.17
CA PRO A 49 10.32 14.15 10.35
C PRO A 49 10.23 14.77 11.75
N VAL A 50 9.07 14.78 12.40
CA VAL A 50 8.92 15.27 13.78
C VAL A 50 9.73 14.42 14.75
N VAL A 51 9.63 13.10 14.64
CA VAL A 51 10.40 12.16 15.47
C VAL A 51 11.89 12.26 15.18
N THR A 52 12.28 12.29 13.89
CA THR A 52 13.69 12.39 13.49
C THR A 52 14.32 13.71 13.96
N GLY A 53 13.58 14.82 13.84
CA GLY A 53 13.98 16.13 14.35
C GLY A 53 14.22 16.09 15.85
N SER A 54 13.29 15.53 16.63
CA SER A 54 13.45 15.43 18.10
C SER A 54 14.67 14.61 18.56
N ILE A 55 15.10 13.62 17.76
CA ILE A 55 16.25 12.76 18.07
C ILE A 55 17.57 13.42 17.66
N THR A 56 17.55 14.27 16.64
CA THR A 56 18.75 14.85 16.02
C THR A 56 19.02 16.28 16.51
N ASP A 57 18.03 16.94 17.12
CA ASP A 57 18.14 18.32 17.60
C ASP A 57 19.26 18.49 18.63
N GLY A 58 20.28 19.29 18.27
CA GLY A 58 21.46 19.54 19.10
C GLY A 58 22.51 18.41 19.15
N ASN A 59 22.33 17.28 18.45
CA ASN A 59 23.28 16.15 18.48
C ASN A 59 23.28 15.34 17.17
N GLU A 60 23.78 15.95 16.08
CA GLU A 60 23.87 15.36 14.73
C GLU A 60 24.96 14.27 14.60
N THR A 61 25.11 13.42 15.61
CA THR A 61 26.12 12.36 15.62
C THR A 61 25.63 11.12 14.88
N VAL A 62 26.60 10.30 14.42
CA VAL A 62 26.32 8.99 13.81
C VAL A 62 25.50 8.09 14.74
N SER A 63 25.62 8.26 16.06
CA SER A 63 24.83 7.50 17.05
C SER A 63 23.35 7.88 17.02
N ALA A 64 23.00 9.15 16.87
CA ALA A 64 21.60 9.60 16.80
C ALA A 64 20.93 9.04 15.54
N TRP A 65 21.61 9.11 14.39
CA TRP A 65 21.10 8.55 13.13
C TRP A 65 20.92 7.03 13.18
N ARG A 66 21.81 6.29 13.86
CA ARG A 66 21.61 4.85 14.08
C ARG A 66 20.30 4.55 14.82
N THR A 67 19.95 5.33 15.83
CA THR A 67 18.69 5.19 16.55
C THR A 67 17.49 5.45 15.63
N VAL A 68 17.55 6.47 14.77
CA VAL A 68 16.50 6.75 13.77
C VAL A 68 16.31 5.58 12.80
N PHE A 69 17.41 4.99 12.31
CA PHE A 69 17.35 3.82 11.44
C PHE A 69 16.80 2.58 12.15
N LEU A 70 17.15 2.36 13.43
CA LEU A 70 16.61 1.25 14.23
C LEU A 70 15.10 1.39 14.47
N ILE A 71 14.63 2.60 14.78
CA ILE A 71 13.19 2.88 14.92
C ILE A 71 12.47 2.63 13.60
N SER A 72 13.03 3.11 12.49
CA SER A 72 12.48 2.89 11.15
C SER A 72 12.37 1.40 10.83
N LEU A 73 13.42 0.61 11.11
CA LEU A 73 13.41 -0.84 10.94
C LEU A 73 12.29 -1.51 11.76
N GLY A 74 12.11 -1.10 13.02
CA GLY A 74 11.02 -1.58 13.86
C GLY A 74 9.63 -1.30 13.26
N THR A 75 9.40 -0.08 12.78
CA THR A 75 8.14 0.30 12.13
C THR A 75 7.86 -0.53 10.87
N TYR A 76 8.88 -0.77 10.04
CA TYR A 76 8.74 -1.61 8.84
C TYR A 76 8.39 -3.05 9.20
N LEU A 77 9.06 -3.64 10.20
CA LEU A 77 8.77 -5.01 10.64
C LEU A 77 7.36 -5.16 11.20
N VAL A 78 6.93 -4.23 12.06
CA VAL A 78 5.57 -4.25 12.61
C VAL A 78 4.55 -4.14 11.48
N THR A 79 4.71 -3.16 10.59
CA THR A 79 3.80 -2.96 9.45
C THR A 79 3.77 -4.19 8.54
N ASN A 80 4.92 -4.80 8.27
CA ASN A 80 5.01 -6.00 7.45
C ASN A 80 4.29 -7.19 8.10
N ILE A 81 4.47 -7.42 9.40
CA ILE A 81 3.76 -8.49 10.12
C ILE A 81 2.25 -8.26 10.06
N PHE A 82 1.79 -7.03 10.34
CA PHE A 82 0.38 -6.69 10.20
C PHE A 82 -0.13 -6.93 8.78
N TYR A 83 0.62 -6.50 7.77
CA TYR A 83 0.25 -6.73 6.38
C TYR A 83 0.10 -8.23 6.09
N VAL A 84 1.10 -9.05 6.42
CA VAL A 84 1.08 -10.50 6.13
C VAL A 84 -0.05 -11.23 6.87
N VAL A 85 -0.41 -10.81 8.08
CA VAL A 85 -1.46 -11.45 8.88
C VAL A 85 -2.87 -11.08 8.38
N PHE A 86 -3.07 -9.85 7.92
CA PHE A 86 -4.41 -9.32 7.63
C PHE A 86 -4.73 -9.16 6.14
N ILE A 87 -3.73 -9.19 5.25
CA ILE A 87 -3.96 -9.11 3.81
C ILE A 87 -4.66 -10.38 3.33
N SER A 88 -5.64 -10.23 2.45
CA SER A 88 -6.27 -11.31 1.71
C SER A 88 -6.16 -11.03 0.21
N ALA A 89 -6.03 -12.08 -0.59
CA ALA A 89 -5.96 -11.99 -2.05
C ALA A 89 -7.32 -12.23 -2.73
N ASP A 90 -8.36 -12.57 -1.95
CA ASP A 90 -9.69 -12.85 -2.51
C ASP A 90 -10.49 -11.57 -2.71
N ILE A 91 -11.28 -11.53 -3.80
CA ILE A 91 -12.22 -10.44 -4.07
C ILE A 91 -13.16 -10.27 -2.89
N GLN A 92 -13.20 -9.07 -2.32
CA GLN A 92 -13.96 -8.84 -1.11
C GLN A 92 -15.48 -8.82 -1.38
N PRO A 93 -16.32 -9.36 -0.49
CA PRO A 93 -17.75 -9.57 -0.74
C PRO A 93 -18.56 -8.28 -0.93
N TRP A 94 -18.03 -7.13 -0.50
CA TRP A 94 -18.62 -5.81 -0.73
C TRP A 94 -18.24 -5.19 -2.09
N ASN A 95 -17.43 -5.88 -2.90
CA ASN A 95 -17.04 -5.41 -4.23
C ASN A 95 -18.21 -5.42 -5.23
N GLU A 96 -19.30 -6.15 -4.96
CA GLU A 96 -20.50 -6.16 -5.79
C GLU A 96 -21.33 -4.87 -5.60
N GLN A 97 -21.42 -4.04 -6.65
CA GLN A 97 -22.30 -2.86 -6.68
C GLN A 97 -23.75 -3.19 -7.11
N HIS A 98 -24.03 -4.44 -7.49
CA HIS A 98 -25.34 -4.83 -7.99
C HIS A 98 -26.24 -5.39 -6.88
N PRO A 99 -27.50 -4.92 -6.74
CA PRO A 99 -28.46 -5.57 -5.85
C PRO A 99 -28.76 -6.98 -6.37
N LYS A 100 -28.64 -7.99 -5.49
CA LYS A 100 -28.84 -9.44 -5.74
C LYS A 100 -30.26 -9.85 -6.23
N ASN A 101 -31.10 -8.90 -6.63
CA ASN A 101 -32.52 -9.10 -6.96
C ASN A 101 -32.87 -8.83 -8.43
N VAL A 102 -31.89 -8.72 -9.34
CA VAL A 102 -32.14 -8.60 -10.79
C VAL A 102 -31.83 -9.95 -11.44
N PRO A 103 -32.80 -10.65 -12.05
CA PRO A 103 -32.57 -11.97 -12.64
C PRO A 103 -31.51 -11.89 -13.76
N ASP A 104 -30.61 -12.88 -13.80
CA ASP A 104 -29.39 -13.01 -14.62
C ASP A 104 -29.58 -12.87 -16.15
N GLN A 105 -30.79 -12.66 -16.64
CA GLN A 105 -31.10 -12.68 -18.07
C GLN A 105 -30.55 -11.50 -18.88
N ASN A 106 -29.97 -10.49 -18.25
CA ASN A 106 -29.40 -9.33 -18.94
C ASN A 106 -28.00 -8.94 -18.44
N TYR A 107 -27.33 -9.82 -17.69
CA TYR A 107 -25.93 -9.61 -17.35
C TYR A 107 -25.07 -9.87 -18.59
N LYS A 108 -24.72 -8.79 -19.29
CA LYS A 108 -23.62 -8.82 -20.26
C LYS A 108 -22.35 -8.52 -19.45
N PRO A 109 -21.40 -9.46 -19.32
CA PRO A 109 -20.15 -9.16 -18.66
C PRO A 109 -19.52 -7.94 -19.36
N PRO A 110 -18.95 -6.98 -18.61
CA PRO A 110 -18.27 -5.85 -19.22
C PRO A 110 -17.18 -6.40 -20.14
N SER A 111 -17.34 -6.18 -21.44
CA SER A 111 -16.45 -6.67 -22.50
C SER A 111 -15.00 -6.22 -22.33
N VAL A 112 -14.75 -5.26 -21.45
CA VAL A 112 -13.43 -4.75 -21.08
C VAL A 112 -12.55 -5.82 -20.43
N ILE A 113 -13.12 -6.81 -19.72
CA ILE A 113 -12.31 -7.83 -19.03
C ILE A 113 -11.77 -8.87 -20.03
N LEU A 114 -12.50 -9.17 -21.11
CA LEU A 114 -12.09 -10.17 -22.09
C LEU A 114 -11.00 -9.65 -23.04
N GLU A 115 -10.99 -8.34 -23.32
CA GLU A 115 -10.01 -7.73 -24.23
C GLU A 115 -8.64 -7.50 -23.56
N GLN A 116 -8.57 -7.52 -22.22
CA GLN A 116 -7.32 -7.36 -21.47
C GLN A 116 -6.61 -8.69 -21.14
N GLU A 117 -7.24 -9.83 -21.40
CA GLU A 117 -6.63 -11.16 -21.21
C GLU A 117 -6.06 -11.74 -22.52
N GLU A 118 -6.34 -11.10 -23.68
CA GLU A 118 -5.85 -11.50 -25.01
C GLU A 118 -4.65 -10.68 -25.54
N GLU A 119 -4.15 -9.68 -24.81
CA GLU A 119 -2.93 -8.90 -25.17
C GLU A 119 -1.80 -9.05 -24.14
#